data_AF-A0A485ADF5-F1
#
_entry.id   AF-A0A485ADF5-F1
#
_cell.length_a   1.000
_cell.length_b   1.000
_cell.length_c   1.000
_cell.angle_alpha   90.00
_cell.angle_beta   90.00
_cell.angle_gamma   90.00
#
_symmetry.space_group_name_H-M   'P 1'
#
loop_
_entity.id
_entity.type
_entity.pdbx_description
1 polymer ?
#
loop_
_entity_poly.entity_id
_entity_poly.type
_entity_poly.pdbx_seq_one_letter_code
_entity_poly.pdbx_strand_id
1 'polypeptide(L)' 'MKQPGEWVSADEVVAEIIDPLTDMIQSVRPQAGGLIYASRRAPFVTFGAEVMKIVGKQPYAGGGGLAM' A
#
# COMPACT_ATOMS: atom_id res chain seq x y z
N MET A 1 3.69 -7.78 7.55
CA MET A 1 3.60 -6.58 6.70
C MET A 1 4.97 -6.27 6.14
N LYS A 2 5.07 -6.02 4.83
CA LYS A 2 6.30 -5.58 4.15
C LYS A 2 6.76 -4.20 4.64
N GLN A 3 8.04 -3.89 4.48
CA GLN A 3 8.71 -2.72 5.03
C GLN A 3 9.13 -1.73 3.94
N PRO A 4 9.26 -0.43 4.27
CA PRO A 4 9.91 0.53 3.39
C PRO A 4 11.31 0.05 2.96
N GLY A 5 11.64 0.26 1.69
CA GLY A 5 12.88 -0.23 1.07
C GLY A 5 12.75 -1.60 0.39
N GLU A 6 11.66 -2.34 0.61
CA GLU A 6 11.42 -3.60 -0.11
C GLU A 6 10.83 -3.35 -1.51
N TRP A 7 11.29 -4.16 -2.47
CA TRP A 7 10.70 -4.25 -3.80
C TRP A 7 9.55 -5.26 -3.80
N VAL A 8 8.44 -4.90 -4.45
CA VAL A 8 7.25 -5.74 -4.54
C VAL A 8 6.71 -5.77 -5.97
N SER A 9 6.07 -6.88 -6.32
CA SER A 9 5.35 -7.03 -7.60
C SER A 9 3.89 -6.58 -7.47
N ALA A 10 3.25 -6.30 -8.61
CA ALA A 10 1.79 -6.19 -8.66
C ALA A 10 1.15 -7.49 -8.13
N ASP A 11 0.01 -7.37 -7.47
CA ASP A 11 -0.75 -8.46 -6.84
C ASP A 11 -0.03 -9.21 -5.70
N GLU A 12 1.20 -8.84 -5.33
CA GLU A 12 1.90 -9.42 -4.18
C GLU A 12 1.24 -9.03 -2.86
N VAL A 13 1.12 -9.95 -1.90
CA VAL A 13 0.60 -9.61 -0.57
C VAL A 13 1.60 -8.73 0.17
N VAL A 14 1.21 -7.49 0.48
CA VAL A 14 2.06 -6.55 1.22
C VAL A 14 1.66 -6.38 2.68
N ALA A 15 0.37 -6.57 2.97
CA ALA A 15 -0.18 -6.56 4.31
C ALA A 15 -1.43 -7.45 4.38
N GLU A 16 -1.82 -7.79 5.59
CA GLU A 16 -3.09 -8.43 5.89
C GLU A 16 -3.81 -7.58 6.93
N ILE A 17 -5.09 -7.32 6.70
CA ILE A 17 -5.98 -6.64 7.63
C ILE A 17 -6.83 -7.73 8.26
N ILE A 18 -6.86 -7.75 9.59
CA ILE A 18 -7.67 -8.69 10.36
C ILE A 18 -8.88 -7.91 10.89
N ASP A 19 -10.08 -8.38 10.60
CA ASP A 19 -11.30 -7.92 11.26
C ASP A 19 -11.53 -8.79 12.52
N PRO A 20 -11.25 -8.26 13.73
CA PRO A 20 -11.34 -9.05 14.95
C PRO A 20 -12.79 -9.39 15.35
N LEU A 21 -13.79 -8.76 14.73
CA LEU A 21 -15.20 -9.02 15.04
C LEU A 21 -15.75 -10.21 14.26
N THR A 22 -15.23 -10.44 13.06
CA THR A 22 -15.70 -11.47 12.13
C THR A 22 -14.67 -12.56 11.85
N ASP A 23 -13.46 -12.43 12.38
CA ASP A 23 -12.30 -13.31 12.15
C ASP A 23 -11.90 -13.41 10.66
N MET A 24 -12.24 -12.38 9.88
CA MET A 24 -11.86 -12.30 8.47
C MET A 24 -10.45 -11.75 8.32
N ILE A 25 -9.69 -12.34 7.39
CA ILE A 25 -8.38 -11.84 6.96
C ILE A 25 -8.49 -11.34 5.52
N GLN A 26 -8.15 -10.07 5.31
CA GLN A 26 -8.14 -9.45 3.99
C GLN A 26 -6.72 -9.09 3.57
N SER A 27 -6.23 -9.70 2.48
CA SER A 27 -4.93 -9.36 1.91
C SER A 27 -4.97 -8.02 1.18
N VAL A 28 -3.99 -7.17 1.44
CA VAL A 28 -3.73 -5.93 0.68
C VAL A 28 -2.70 -6.23 -0.38
N ARG A 29 -3.01 -5.86 -1.63
CA ARG A 29 -2.19 -6.12 -2.80
C ARG A 29 -2.03 -4.83 -3.62
N PRO A 30 -0.82 -4.51 -4.08
CA PRO A 30 -0.60 -3.32 -4.86
C PRO A 30 -1.00 -3.56 -6.32
N GLN A 31 -1.58 -2.55 -6.94
CA GLN A 31 -1.97 -2.62 -8.36
C GLN A 31 -0.76 -2.58 -9.31
N ALA A 32 0.36 -2.02 -8.85
CA ALA A 32 1.59 -1.91 -9.60
C ALA A 32 2.79 -2.30 -8.75
N GLY A 33 3.79 -2.92 -9.37
CA GLY A 33 5.07 -3.23 -8.72
C GLY A 33 5.96 -2.00 -8.56
N GLY A 34 6.82 -2.02 -7.55
CA GLY A 34 7.72 -0.92 -7.25
C GLY A 34 8.43 -1.06 -5.92
N LEU A 35 9.05 0.04 -5.48
CA LEU A 35 9.69 0.15 -4.17
C LEU A 35 8.68 0.68 -3.16
N ILE A 36 8.56 0.02 -2.01
CA ILE A 36 7.80 0.58 -0.88
C ILE A 36 8.56 1.80 -0.36
N TYR A 37 8.04 2.99 -0.61
CA TYR A 37 8.63 4.25 -0.17
C TYR A 37 8.27 4.57 1.28
N ALA A 38 7.01 4.37 1.64
CA ALA A 38 6.48 4.63 2.97
C ALA A 38 5.41 3.61 3.34
N SER A 39 5.27 3.37 4.64
CA SER A 39 4.21 2.54 5.19
C SER A 39 3.59 3.18 6.41
N ARG A 40 2.30 2.93 6.61
CA ARG A 40 1.58 3.41 7.79
C ARG A 40 1.89 2.51 8.98
N ARG A 41 2.43 3.08 10.06
CA ARG A 41 2.60 2.40 11.35
C ARG A 41 1.43 2.73 12.27
N ALA A 42 0.31 2.04 12.08
CA ALA A 42 -0.84 2.12 12.97
C ALA A 42 -1.42 0.72 13.18
N PRO A 43 -1.88 0.39 14.41
CA PRO A 43 -2.47 -0.92 14.70
C PRO A 43 -3.85 -1.12 14.05
N PHE A 44 -4.54 -0.03 13.72
CA PHE A 44 -5.88 -0.05 13.14
C PHE A 44 -5.95 0.83 11.89
N VAL A 45 -6.76 0.39 10.93
CA VAL A 45 -7.05 1.11 9.69
C VAL A 45 -8.54 1.05 9.42
N THR A 46 -9.06 2.06 8.75
CA THR A 46 -10.45 2.07 8.25
C THR A 46 -10.48 1.65 6.79
N PHE A 47 -11.65 1.28 6.30
CA PHE A 47 -11.85 1.11 4.87
C PHE A 47 -11.46 2.40 4.12
N GLY A 48 -10.73 2.25 3.01
CA GLY A 48 -10.18 3.37 2.23
C GLY A 48 -8.89 3.99 2.79
N ALA A 49 -8.38 3.52 3.93
CA ALA A 49 -7.10 3.98 4.44
C ALA A 49 -5.93 3.53 3.55
N GLU A 50 -4.99 4.44 3.30
CA GLU A 50 -3.72 4.09 2.67
C GLU A 50 -2.83 3.33 3.68
N VAL A 51 -2.33 2.17 3.26
CA VAL A 51 -1.45 1.29 4.07
C VAL A 51 0.02 1.46 3.69
N MET A 52 0.30 1.65 2.40
CA MET A 52 1.64 1.85 1.85
C MET A 52 1.62 2.77 0.65
N LYS A 53 2.73 3.49 0.44
CA LYS A 53 3.05 4.18 -0.82
C LYS A 53 4.12 3.42 -1.57
N ILE A 54 3.81 3.01 -2.79
CA ILE A 54 4.73 2.28 -3.67
C ILE A 54 5.07 3.17 -4.85
N VAL A 55 6.36 3.29 -5.12
CA VAL A 55 6.90 4.11 -6.21
C VAL A 55 7.40 3.18 -7.31
N GLY A 56 6.79 3.31 -8.49
CA GLY A 56 7.22 2.61 -9.70
C GLY A 56 8.49 3.22 -10.31
N LYS A 57 9.08 2.51 -11.28
CA LYS A 57 10.27 3.00 -12.01
C LYS A 57 9.95 4.17 -12.94
N GLN A 58 8.71 4.23 -13.44
CA GLN A 58 8.26 5.31 -14.31
C GLN A 58 7.71 6.46 -13.44
N PRO A 59 8.25 7.68 -13.55
CA PRO A 59 7.66 8.83 -12.88
C PRO A 59 6.27 9.11 -13.47
N TYR A 60 5.30 9.40 -12.61
CA TYR A 60 4.00 9.83 -13.08
C TYR A 60 4.09 11.27 -13.61
N ALA A 61 3.75 11.47 -14.89
CA ALA A 61 3.67 12.81 -15.46
C ALA A 61 2.40 13.50 -14.93
N GLY A 62 2.56 14.64 -14.24
CA GLY A 62 1.43 15.47 -13.79
C GLY A 62 1.42 15.87 -12.32
N GLY A 63 2.33 15.35 -11.48
CA GLY A 63 2.35 15.63 -10.03
C GLY A 63 2.72 17.06 -9.61
N GLY A 64 2.97 17.96 -10.56
CA GLY A 64 3.21 19.40 -10.33
C GLY A 64 2.04 20.31 -10.74
N GLY A 65 1.00 19.76 -11.37
CA GLY A 65 -0.25 20.50 -11.56
C GLY A 65 -1.02 20.46 -10.25
N LEU A 66 -1.34 21.62 -9.68
CA LEU A 66 -2.32 21.73 -8.60
C LEU A 66 -3.54 20.89 -9.00
N ALA A 67 -3.84 19.85 -8.21
CA ALA A 67 -5.03 19.05 -8.42
C ALA A 67 -6.25 19.99 -8.34
N MET A 68 -6.97 20.15 -9.45
CA MET A 68 -8.29 20.80 -9.49
C MET A 68 -9.37 19.83 -9.01
#